data_AF-A0AAV5QA65-F1
#
_entry.id   AF-A0AAV5QA65-F1
#
_cell.length_a   1.000
_cell.length_b   1.000
_cell.length_c   1.000
_cell.angle_alpha   90.00
_cell.angle_beta   90.00
_cell.angle_gamma   90.00
#
_symmetry.space_group_name_H-M   'P 1'
#
loop_
_entity.id
_entity.type
_entity.pdbx_description
1 polymer ?
#
loop_
_entity_poly.entity_id
_entity_poly.type
_entity_poly.pdbx_seq_one_letter_code
_entity_poly.pdbx_strand_id
1 'polypeptide(L)'
;MAHSARSKSKLKAKAIKTQTPGTDYHNTAEARRERIAKKLKENLEKQIQEKEIAQTDTMTDDSVPTTSNIEEKVIDYQNVSTHGWRKSRKASYKKKHSNKKKNKSIKF
;
A
#
# COMPACT_ATOMS: atom_id res chain seq x y z
N MET A 1 -22.41 -33.35 31.91
CA MET A 1 -22.96 -32.55 30.79
C MET A 1 -21.82 -32.04 29.91
N ALA A 2 -21.91 -32.18 28.60
CA ALA A 2 -20.92 -31.60 27.69
C ALA A 2 -21.03 -30.07 27.67
N HIS A 3 -19.90 -29.37 27.53
CA HIS A 3 -19.90 -27.92 27.36
C HIS A 3 -20.18 -27.55 25.90
N SER A 4 -20.99 -26.52 25.68
CA SER A 4 -21.17 -25.94 24.35
C SER A 4 -19.85 -25.38 23.80
N ALA A 5 -19.67 -25.41 22.47
CA ALA A 5 -18.50 -24.82 21.80
C ALA A 5 -18.28 -23.34 22.16
N ARG A 6 -19.37 -22.61 22.43
CA ARG A 6 -19.37 -21.19 22.86
C ARG A 6 -19.30 -21.00 24.38
N SER A 7 -19.01 -22.05 25.16
CA SER A 7 -18.92 -21.94 26.61
C SER A 7 -17.75 -21.05 27.01
N LYS A 8 -18.03 -20.00 27.80
CA LYS A 8 -17.04 -18.99 28.19
C LYS A 8 -15.84 -19.59 28.94
N SER A 9 -16.04 -20.59 29.81
CA SER A 9 -14.95 -21.23 30.55
C SER A 9 -13.97 -21.93 29.62
N LYS A 10 -14.48 -22.68 28.63
CA LYS A 10 -13.65 -23.36 27.63
C LYS A 10 -12.97 -22.38 26.67
N LEU A 11 -13.65 -21.30 26.28
CA LEU A 11 -13.06 -20.25 25.45
C LEU A 11 -11.91 -19.53 26.18
N LYS A 12 -12.08 -19.19 27.46
CA LYS A 12 -11.00 -18.60 28.30
C LYS A 12 -9.80 -19.53 28.38
N ALA A 13 -10.01 -20.82 28.63
CA ALA A 13 -8.92 -21.80 28.66
C ALA A 13 -8.19 -21.91 27.32
N LYS A 14 -8.90 -21.86 26.19
CA LYS A 14 -8.28 -21.84 24.85
C LYS A 14 -7.46 -20.57 24.65
N ALA A 15 -7.97 -19.41 25.05
CA ALA A 15 -7.27 -18.14 24.91
C ALA A 15 -5.91 -18.14 25.63
N ILE A 16 -5.87 -18.63 26.88
CA ILE A 16 -4.62 -18.80 27.65
C ILE A 16 -3.63 -19.67 26.88
N LYS A 17 -4.09 -20.82 26.34
CA LYS A 17 -3.22 -21.73 25.57
C LYS A 17 -2.64 -21.12 24.30
N THR A 18 -3.32 -20.15 23.69
CA THR A 18 -2.89 -19.56 22.40
C THR A 18 -2.15 -18.24 22.54
N GLN A 19 -2.42 -17.48 23.61
CA GLN A 19 -1.89 -16.12 23.78
C GLN A 19 -0.72 -16.05 24.74
N THR A 20 -0.64 -16.97 25.70
CA THR A 20 0.42 -16.91 26.71
C THR A 20 1.77 -17.27 26.09
N PRO A 21 2.80 -16.41 26.24
CA PRO A 21 4.15 -16.71 25.79
C PRO A 21 4.68 -17.99 26.43
N GLY A 22 5.43 -18.80 25.68
CA GLY A 22 5.96 -20.08 26.17
C GLY A 22 5.02 -21.28 25.97
N THR A 23 3.79 -21.06 25.50
CA THR A 23 2.92 -22.16 25.06
C THR A 23 3.29 -22.63 23.66
N ASP A 24 3.10 -23.92 23.38
CA ASP A 24 3.42 -24.49 22.06
C ASP A 24 2.65 -23.81 20.92
N TYR A 25 1.39 -23.44 21.13
CA TYR A 25 0.59 -22.74 20.11
C TYR A 25 1.12 -21.35 19.81
N HIS A 26 1.50 -20.60 20.84
CA HIS A 26 2.10 -19.28 20.66
C HIS A 26 3.44 -19.38 19.93
N ASN A 27 4.32 -20.27 20.40
CA ASN A 27 5.67 -20.43 19.86
C ASN A 27 5.66 -20.89 18.40
N THR A 28 4.80 -21.85 18.05
CA THR A 28 4.65 -22.31 16.66
C THR A 28 4.10 -21.23 15.74
N ALA A 29 3.17 -20.39 16.23
CA ALA A 29 2.64 -19.26 15.48
C ALA A 29 3.72 -18.19 15.24
N GLU A 30 4.48 -17.81 16.26
CA GLU A 30 5.55 -16.82 16.14
C GLU A 30 6.70 -17.32 15.25
N ALA A 31 7.16 -18.57 15.42
CA ALA A 31 8.18 -19.16 14.56
C ALA A 31 7.76 -19.17 13.08
N ARG A 32 6.47 -19.39 12.80
CA ARG A 32 5.93 -19.28 11.44
C ARG A 32 5.94 -17.84 10.93
N ARG A 33 5.54 -16.87 11.75
CA ARG A 33 5.56 -15.44 11.39
C ARG A 33 6.98 -14.98 11.03
N GLU A 34 7.95 -15.33 11.85
CA GLU A 34 9.36 -15.01 11.60
C GLU A 34 9.86 -15.62 10.29
N ARG A 35 9.55 -16.89 10.03
CA ARG A 35 9.95 -17.56 8.78
C ARG A 35 9.35 -16.88 7.55
N ILE A 36 8.09 -16.48 7.62
CA ILE A 36 7.43 -15.77 6.52
C ILE A 36 8.06 -14.38 6.33
N ALA A 37 8.32 -13.65 7.42
CA ALA A 37 8.94 -12.33 7.35
C ALA A 37 10.34 -12.39 6.72
N LYS A 38 11.15 -13.40 7.08
CA LYS A 38 12.47 -13.62 6.45
C LYS A 38 12.36 -13.85 4.94
N LYS A 39 11.50 -14.77 4.52
CA LYS A 39 11.24 -15.05 3.09
C LYS A 39 10.77 -13.82 2.32
N LEU A 40 9.93 -12.99 2.93
CA LEU A 40 9.44 -11.76 2.29
C LEU A 40 10.56 -10.74 2.10
N LYS A 41 11.44 -10.58 3.09
CA LYS A 41 12.62 -9.70 2.97
C LYS A 41 13.59 -10.20 1.90
N GLU A 42 13.95 -11.49 1.95
CA GLU A 42 14.84 -12.12 0.96
C GLU A 42 14.29 -11.99 -0.47
N ASN A 43 12.99 -12.20 -0.67
CA ASN A 43 12.38 -12.05 -1.99
C ASN A 43 12.38 -10.60 -2.48
N LEU A 44 12.18 -9.64 -1.57
CA LEU A 44 12.22 -8.22 -1.92
C LEU A 44 13.65 -7.80 -2.33
N GLU A 45 14.66 -8.24 -1.59
CA GLU A 45 16.06 -7.98 -1.90
C GLU A 45 16.45 -8.56 -3.28
N LYS A 46 16.05 -9.80 -3.57
CA LYS A 46 16.24 -10.40 -4.91
C LYS A 46 15.59 -9.59 -6.02
N GLN A 47 14.36 -9.13 -5.82
CA GLN A 47 13.67 -8.30 -6.81
C GLN A 47 14.34 -6.94 -7.03
N ILE A 48 14.96 -6.36 -6.00
CA ILE A 48 15.73 -5.12 -6.14
C ILE A 48 17.00 -5.40 -6.94
N GLN A 49 17.75 -6.45 -6.59
CA GLN A 49 18.98 -6.84 -7.29
C GLN A 49 18.71 -7.18 -8.76
N GLU A 50 17.66 -7.94 -9.06
CA GLU A 50 17.26 -8.25 -10.44
C GLU A 50 16.92 -6.99 -11.24
N LYS A 51 16.29 -5.99 -10.60
CA LYS A 51 16.01 -4.69 -11.26
C LYS A 51 17.28 -3.88 -11.49
N GLU A 52 18.20 -3.87 -10.54
CA GLU A 52 19.49 -3.19 -10.69
C GLU A 52 20.32 -3.82 -11.81
N ILE A 53 20.42 -5.15 -11.86
CA ILE A 53 21.12 -5.89 -12.93
C ILE A 53 20.46 -5.64 -14.29
N ALA A 54 19.12 -5.69 -14.36
CA ALA A 54 18.40 -5.40 -15.60
C ALA A 54 18.62 -3.94 -16.07
N GLN A 55 18.82 -2.99 -15.15
CA GLN A 55 19.17 -1.61 -15.48
C GLN A 55 20.62 -1.44 -15.94
N THR A 56 21.57 -2.24 -15.43
CA THR A 56 22.97 -2.18 -15.87
C THR A 56 23.20 -2.86 -17.22
N ASP A 57 22.52 -3.97 -17.49
CA ASP A 57 22.64 -4.70 -18.77
C ASP A 57 21.98 -3.94 -19.93
N THR A 58 21.01 -3.06 -19.66
CA THR A 58 20.40 -2.18 -20.69
C THR A 58 21.19 -0.89 -20.96
N MET A 59 22.33 -0.67 -20.29
CA MET A 59 23.18 0.51 -20.48
C MET A 59 24.43 0.24 -21.34
N THR A 60 24.59 -0.98 -21.89
CA THR A 60 25.77 -1.33 -22.72
C THR A 60 25.47 -1.68 -24.18
N ASP A 61 24.20 -1.65 -24.63
CA ASP A 61 23.85 -1.86 -26.03
C ASP A 61 22.58 -1.10 -26.44
N ASP A 62 22.59 0.23 -26.30
CA ASP A 62 22.17 1.10 -27.41
C ASP A 62 22.45 2.57 -27.07
N SER A 63 23.13 3.22 -28.01
CA SER A 63 23.29 4.66 -28.07
C SER A 63 21.91 5.32 -28.21
N VAL A 64 21.31 5.74 -27.11
CA VAL A 64 20.44 6.92 -27.13
C VAL A 64 21.23 8.06 -26.52
N PRO A 65 21.60 9.11 -27.29
CA PRO A 65 22.31 10.24 -26.74
C PRO A 65 21.44 10.85 -25.64
N THR A 66 21.96 10.76 -24.42
CA THR A 66 21.59 11.65 -23.33
C THR A 66 21.78 13.05 -23.88
N THR A 67 20.68 13.75 -24.14
CA THR A 67 20.68 15.16 -24.53
C THR A 67 21.09 16.00 -23.33
N SER A 68 22.36 15.89 -22.94
CA SER A 68 23.05 16.73 -21.98
C SER A 68 23.96 17.69 -22.76
N ASN A 69 23.34 18.53 -23.59
CA ASN A 69 23.88 19.78 -24.14
C ASN A 69 22.80 20.50 -24.96
N ILE A 70 21.79 21.02 -24.26
CA ILE A 70 20.98 22.15 -24.76
C ILE A 70 21.22 23.28 -23.77
N GLU A 71 22.39 23.91 -23.89
CA GLU A 71 22.53 25.29 -23.42
C GLU A 71 21.71 26.19 -24.34
N GLU A 72 20.97 27.11 -23.71
CA GLU A 72 20.36 28.31 -24.29
C GLU A 72 19.23 28.15 -25.32
N LYS A 73 18.08 27.65 -24.84
CA LYS A 73 16.84 28.42 -24.99
C LYS A 73 16.11 28.45 -23.66
N VAL A 74 16.18 29.59 -22.99
CA VAL A 74 15.29 29.98 -21.91
C VAL A 74 13.87 30.05 -22.49
N ILE A 75 13.22 28.90 -22.60
CA ILE A 75 11.77 28.84 -22.66
C ILE A 75 11.38 28.92 -21.19
N ASP A 76 10.81 30.05 -20.79
CA ASP A 76 10.11 30.17 -19.52
C ASP A 76 9.06 29.05 -19.45
N TYR A 77 9.47 27.89 -18.93
CA TYR A 77 8.56 26.94 -18.35
C TYR A 77 8.00 27.65 -17.13
N GLN A 78 6.98 28.48 -17.35
CA GLN A 78 6.14 28.96 -16.27
C GLN A 78 5.86 27.74 -15.41
N ASN A 79 6.24 27.80 -14.14
CA ASN A 79 5.91 26.79 -13.15
C ASN A 79 4.39 26.59 -13.20
N VAL A 80 3.93 25.65 -14.01
CA VAL A 80 2.50 25.35 -14.12
C VAL A 80 2.14 24.78 -12.76
N SER A 81 1.41 25.56 -11.97
CA SER A 81 0.97 25.14 -10.64
C SER A 81 0.07 23.91 -10.78
N THR A 82 0.67 22.73 -10.65
CA THR A 82 -0.02 21.43 -10.69
C THR A 82 -0.89 21.19 -9.45
N HIS A 83 -0.86 22.14 -8.49
CA HIS A 83 -1.58 22.09 -7.22
C HIS A 83 -3.10 21.92 -7.38
N GLY A 84 -3.66 22.32 -8.52
CA GLY A 84 -5.08 22.16 -8.87
C GLY A 84 -5.45 20.83 -9.55
N TRP A 85 -4.50 20.11 -10.15
CA TRP A 85 -4.80 18.99 -11.05
C TRP A 85 -5.02 17.68 -10.28
N ARG A 86 -4.26 17.45 -9.20
CA ARG A 86 -4.36 16.24 -8.36
C ARG A 86 -5.50 16.28 -7.32
N LYS A 87 -6.04 17.47 -7.00
CA LYS A 87 -7.08 17.66 -5.95
C LYS A 87 -8.48 17.96 -6.51
N SER A 88 -8.65 18.07 -7.83
CA SER A 88 -9.86 18.63 -8.46
C SER A 88 -11.12 17.77 -8.27
N ARG A 89 -11.02 16.43 -8.31
CA ARG A 89 -12.21 15.55 -8.30
C ARG A 89 -12.97 15.56 -6.98
N LYS A 90 -12.27 15.49 -5.82
CA LYS A 90 -12.91 15.49 -4.50
C LYS A 90 -13.59 16.82 -4.17
N ALA A 91 -12.93 17.93 -4.48
CA ALA A 91 -13.49 19.28 -4.31
C ALA A 91 -14.70 19.51 -5.24
N SER A 92 -14.59 19.13 -6.51
CA SER A 92 -15.68 19.23 -7.48
C SER A 92 -16.90 18.39 -7.09
N TYR A 93 -16.67 17.15 -6.62
CA TYR A 93 -17.74 16.28 -6.14
C TYR A 93 -18.46 16.89 -4.94
N LYS A 94 -17.72 17.39 -3.94
CA LYS A 94 -18.28 18.03 -2.74
C LYS A 94 -19.12 19.27 -3.10
N LYS A 95 -18.63 20.15 -3.98
CA LYS A 95 -19.35 21.34 -4.46
C LYS A 95 -20.62 20.99 -5.23
N LYS A 96 -20.58 19.96 -6.09
CA LYS A 96 -21.75 19.52 -6.87
C LYS A 96 -22.84 18.85 -6.03
N HIS A 97 -22.48 18.18 -4.94
CA HIS A 97 -23.43 17.42 -4.13
C HIS A 97 -23.92 18.17 -2.88
N SER A 98 -23.22 19.19 -2.40
CA SER A 98 -23.71 20.07 -1.31
C SER A 98 -24.96 20.85 -1.71
N ASN A 99 -25.08 21.23 -2.99
CA ASN A 99 -26.15 22.12 -3.48
C ASN A 99 -27.38 21.38 -4.04
N LYS A 100 -27.33 20.04 -4.18
CA LYS A 100 -28.43 19.23 -4.75
C LYS A 100 -29.66 19.06 -3.84
N LYS A 101 -29.60 19.49 -2.57
CA LYS A 101 -30.69 19.29 -1.60
C LYS A 101 -31.89 20.24 -1.74
N LYS A 102 -31.88 21.20 -2.68
CA LYS A 102 -32.97 22.19 -2.82
C LYS A 102 -34.13 21.77 -3.73
N ASN A 103 -34.03 20.66 -4.46
CA ASN A 103 -35.13 20.15 -5.29
C ASN A 103 -35.71 18.87 -4.69
N LYS A 104 -36.31 18.96 -3.51
CA LYS A 104 -37.36 18.00 -3.12
C LYS A 104 -38.64 18.55 -3.76
N SER A 105 -39.02 18.04 -4.93
CA SER A 105 -40.31 18.37 -5.53
C SER A 105 -41.39 18.03 -4.51
N ILE A 106 -42.15 19.01 -4.05
CA ILE A 106 -43.45 18.75 -3.47
C ILE A 106 -44.26 18.13 -4.62
N LYS A 107 -44.61 16.84 -4.47
CA LYS A 107 -45.61 16.21 -5.33
C LYS A 107 -46.94 16.87 -4.98
N PHE A 108 -47.54 17.54 -5.95
CA PHE A 108 -48.99 17.78 -5.94
C PHE A 108 -49.70 16.45 -6.16
#